data_AF-A0A1H3PQC6-F1
#
_entry.id   AF-A0A1H3PQC6-F1
#
_cell.length_a   1.000
_cell.length_b   1.000
_cell.length_c   1.000
_cell.angle_alpha   90.00
_cell.angle_beta   90.00
_cell.angle_gamma   90.00
#
_symmetry.space_group_name_H-M   'P 1'
#
loop_
_entity.id
_entity.type
_entity.pdbx_description
1 polymer ?
#
loop_
_entity_poly.entity_id
_entity_poly.type
_entity_poly.pdbx_seq_one_letter_code
_entity_poly.pdbx_strand_id
1 'polypeptide(L)'
;MKEDMSIHESTSNEITKTYLEKHEVFVVMDKHSVDEEFNTVLTAKQAWKIAKDYQEKYNLSGSIHDDFTKSVMLYQGFPLIKGYAWLVTAELPPNSFEGLTEMTYVISDCKGTVNHTLDHHGTPYYAHLPNKR
;
A
#
# COMPACT_ATOMS: atom_id res chain seq x y z
N MET A 1 29.65 14.33 -1.06
CA MET A 1 29.21 13.04 -0.50
C MET A 1 28.15 13.36 0.54
N LYS A 2 26.89 13.00 0.28
CA LYS A 2 25.84 13.00 1.31
C LYS A 2 25.71 11.55 1.74
N GLU A 3 25.89 11.30 3.03
CA GLU A 3 25.75 9.98 3.63
C GLU A 3 24.27 9.65 3.76
N ASP A 4 23.86 8.50 3.21
CA ASP A 4 22.52 7.96 3.36
C ASP A 4 22.29 7.60 4.84
N MET A 5 21.33 8.29 5.45
CA MET A 5 20.95 8.08 6.84
C MET A 5 19.70 7.19 6.89
N SER A 6 19.91 5.87 6.95
CA SER A 6 18.84 4.89 7.13
C SER A 6 18.43 4.83 8.60
N ILE A 7 17.17 5.19 8.90
CA ILE A 7 16.59 5.07 10.25
C ILE A 7 15.95 3.68 10.34
N HIS A 8 16.53 2.80 11.17
CA HIS A 8 16.05 1.44 11.37
C HIS A 8 15.16 1.34 12.62
N GLU A 9 13.92 0.91 12.44
CA GLU A 9 13.01 0.55 13.53
C GLU A 9 12.67 -0.94 13.41
N SER A 10 12.96 -1.73 14.46
CA SER A 10 12.84 -3.20 14.46
C SER A 10 11.64 -3.64 15.30
N THR A 11 10.71 -4.41 14.72
CA THR A 11 9.66 -5.15 15.44
C THR A 11 9.67 -6.62 15.02
N SER A 12 9.22 -7.52 15.92
CA SER A 12 9.60 -8.95 16.05
C SER A 12 9.17 -9.95 14.96
N ASN A 13 9.21 -9.58 13.68
CA ASN A 13 9.43 -10.46 12.53
C ASN A 13 10.37 -9.68 11.61
N GLU A 14 11.45 -10.27 11.11
CA GLU A 14 12.66 -9.61 10.56
C GLU A 14 12.40 -8.72 9.31
N ILE A 15 11.65 -7.64 9.50
CA ILE A 15 11.21 -6.72 8.48
C ILE A 15 11.91 -5.38 8.70
N THR A 16 12.48 -4.81 7.63
CA THR A 16 13.09 -3.48 7.63
C THR A 16 12.20 -2.50 6.88
N LYS A 17 12.04 -1.30 7.45
CA LYS A 17 11.40 -0.15 6.80
C LYS A 17 12.47 0.85 6.38
N THR A 18 12.51 1.20 5.09
CA THR A 18 13.52 2.12 4.53
C THR A 18 12.84 3.17 3.66
N TYR A 19 13.33 4.41 3.70
CA TYR A 19 12.84 5.49 2.83
C TYR A 19 13.61 5.47 1.51
N LEU A 20 12.89 5.42 0.39
CA LEU A 20 13.49 5.54 -0.94
C LEU A 20 13.27 6.94 -1.51
N GLU A 21 14.34 7.74 -1.58
CA GLU A 21 14.27 9.11 -2.09
C GLU A 21 13.71 9.19 -3.51
N LYS A 22 14.12 8.28 -4.40
CA LYS A 22 13.66 8.23 -5.81
C LYS A 22 12.13 8.12 -5.94
N HIS A 23 11.49 7.48 -4.97
CA HIS A 23 10.05 7.20 -4.99
C HIS A 23 9.26 7.98 -3.92
N GLU A 24 9.95 8.78 -3.11
CA GLU A 24 9.41 9.54 -1.98
C GLU A 24 8.48 8.70 -1.09
N VAL A 25 8.89 7.46 -0.79
CA VAL A 25 8.02 6.49 -0.10
C VAL A 25 8.81 5.60 0.84
N PHE A 26 8.14 5.12 1.88
CA PHE A 26 8.65 4.03 2.70
C PHE A 26 8.39 2.68 2.04
N VAL A 27 9.41 1.83 2.09
CA VAL A 27 9.35 0.45 1.63
C VAL A 27 9.53 -0.49 2.79
N VAL A 28 8.73 -1.55 2.80
CA VAL A 28 8.74 -2.59 3.82
C VAL A 28 9.23 -3.89 3.18
N MET A 29 10.30 -4.45 3.75
CA MET A 29 11.03 -5.57 3.16
C MET A 29 11.44 -6.59 4.22
N ASP A 30 11.68 -7.82 3.79
CA ASP A 30 12.46 -8.77 4.57
C ASP A 30 13.93 -8.30 4.67
N LYS A 31 14.54 -8.42 5.84
CA LYS A 31 15.91 -8.00 6.14
C LYS A 31 16.96 -8.63 5.23
N HIS A 32 16.67 -9.77 4.60
CA HIS A 32 17.59 -10.43 3.67
C HIS A 32 17.55 -9.87 2.23
N SER A 33 16.68 -8.91 1.93
CA SER A 33 16.46 -8.35 0.57
C SER A 33 17.01 -6.93 0.37
N VAL A 34 17.79 -6.40 1.31
CA VAL A 34 18.15 -4.97 1.42
C VAL A 34 19.04 -4.46 0.26
N ASP A 35 19.69 -5.33 -0.51
CA ASP A 35 20.65 -4.95 -1.55
C ASP A 35 20.06 -4.86 -2.99
N GLU A 36 18.73 -5.03 -3.16
CA GLU A 36 18.10 -4.97 -4.49
C GLU A 36 17.70 -3.55 -4.90
N GLU A 37 18.12 -3.13 -6.10
CA GLU A 37 17.67 -1.87 -6.72
C GLU A 37 16.18 -1.99 -7.10
N PHE A 38 15.32 -1.18 -6.46
CA PHE A 38 13.87 -1.20 -6.66
C PHE A 38 13.49 -0.77 -8.07
N ASN A 39 13.10 -1.75 -8.89
CA ASN A 39 12.57 -1.50 -10.22
C ASN A 39 11.03 -1.62 -10.22
N THR A 40 10.38 -0.56 -9.76
CA THR A 40 8.91 -0.43 -9.79
C THR A 40 8.47 0.20 -11.11
N VAL A 41 7.34 -0.28 -11.63
CA VAL A 41 6.70 0.26 -12.84
C VAL A 41 5.91 1.52 -12.51
N LEU A 42 5.30 1.57 -11.32
CA LEU A 42 4.52 2.71 -10.85
C LEU A 42 5.35 3.57 -9.90
N THR A 43 4.96 4.84 -9.80
CA THR A 43 5.36 5.76 -8.74
C THR A 43 4.32 5.76 -7.61
N ALA A 44 4.71 6.21 -6.42
CA ALA A 44 3.79 6.37 -5.29
C ALA A 44 2.56 7.24 -5.65
N LYS A 45 2.79 8.33 -6.39
CA LYS A 45 1.72 9.21 -6.90
C LYS A 45 0.78 8.51 -7.87
N GLN A 46 1.29 7.64 -8.75
CA GLN A 46 0.45 6.84 -9.65
C GLN A 46 -0.38 5.83 -8.87
N ALA A 47 0.22 5.13 -7.90
CA ALA A 47 -0.50 4.20 -7.03
C ALA A 47 -1.63 4.90 -6.25
N TRP A 48 -1.33 6.04 -5.63
CA TRP A 48 -2.32 6.89 -4.96
C TRP A 48 -3.49 7.27 -5.90
N LYS A 49 -3.18 7.69 -7.13
CA LYS A 49 -4.22 8.05 -8.11
C LYS A 49 -5.06 6.85 -8.51
N ILE A 50 -4.45 5.68 -8.72
CA ILE A 50 -5.16 4.43 -9.01
C ILE A 50 -6.12 4.08 -7.87
N ALA A 51 -5.71 4.23 -6.61
CA ALA A 51 -6.56 3.99 -5.45
C ALA A 51 -7.76 4.95 -5.42
N LYS A 52 -7.53 6.27 -5.61
CA LYS A 52 -8.62 7.26 -5.66
C LYS A 52 -9.61 7.00 -6.79
N ASP A 53 -9.11 6.74 -8.00
CA ASP A 53 -9.95 6.46 -9.16
C ASP A 53 -10.78 5.17 -8.94
N TYR A 54 -10.21 4.16 -8.29
CA TYR A 54 -10.92 2.93 -7.94
C TYR A 54 -11.98 3.16 -6.84
N GLN A 55 -11.63 3.92 -5.81
CA GLN A 55 -12.55 4.31 -4.73
C GLN A 55 -13.79 5.00 -5.30
N GLU A 56 -13.59 6.01 -6.15
CA GLU A 56 -14.67 6.76 -6.80
C GLU A 56 -15.51 5.85 -7.70
N LYS A 57 -14.87 5.04 -8.54
CA LYS A 57 -15.54 4.13 -9.48
C LYS A 57 -16.50 3.14 -8.80
N TYR A 58 -16.12 2.64 -7.62
CA TYR A 58 -16.92 1.66 -6.88
C TYR A 58 -17.65 2.23 -5.67
N ASN A 59 -17.65 3.57 -5.52
CA ASN A 59 -18.30 4.29 -4.42
C ASN A 59 -17.93 3.73 -3.03
N LEU A 60 -16.63 3.50 -2.80
CA LEU A 60 -16.12 2.94 -1.54
C LEU A 60 -15.93 4.05 -0.50
N SER A 61 -16.36 3.78 0.73
CA SER A 61 -16.24 4.71 1.86
C SER A 61 -14.78 5.00 2.25
N GLY A 62 -14.57 6.13 2.91
CA GLY A 62 -13.29 6.52 3.50
C GLY A 62 -12.62 7.70 2.79
N SER A 63 -11.50 8.15 3.33
CA SER A 63 -10.71 9.26 2.83
C SER A 63 -9.26 8.84 2.68
N ILE A 64 -8.74 8.88 1.45
CA ILE A 64 -7.31 8.71 1.18
C ILE A 64 -6.63 10.07 1.36
N HIS A 65 -5.64 10.15 2.25
CA HIS A 65 -4.90 11.38 2.52
C HIS A 65 -4.25 11.93 1.24
N ASP A 66 -4.34 13.26 1.02
CA ASP A 66 -3.86 13.91 -0.22
C ASP A 66 -2.33 13.89 -0.38
N ASP A 67 -1.63 13.97 0.74
CA ASP A 67 -0.20 13.69 0.81
C ASP A 67 0.03 12.17 0.71
N PHE A 68 0.51 11.73 -0.45
CA PHE A 68 0.76 10.31 -0.74
C PHE A 68 1.90 9.72 0.12
N THR A 69 2.81 10.54 0.66
CA THR A 69 3.88 10.04 1.54
C THR A 69 3.35 9.48 2.86
N LYS A 70 2.12 9.88 3.25
CA LYS A 70 1.44 9.43 4.47
C LYS A 70 0.51 8.24 4.25
N SER A 71 0.02 8.06 3.04
CA SER A 71 -0.99 7.04 2.72
C SER A 71 -0.46 5.90 1.86
N VAL A 72 0.73 6.03 1.26
CA VAL A 72 1.28 5.04 0.34
C VAL A 72 2.49 4.34 0.95
N MET A 73 2.53 3.02 0.84
CA MET A 73 3.69 2.19 1.16
C MET A 73 3.96 1.20 0.03
N LEU A 74 5.23 0.87 -0.18
CA LEU A 74 5.65 -0.16 -1.13
C LEU A 74 6.03 -1.44 -0.38
N TYR A 75 5.57 -2.58 -0.89
CA TYR A 75 5.86 -3.90 -0.33
C TYR A 75 6.39 -4.82 -1.44
N GLN A 76 7.45 -5.55 -1.14
CA GLN A 76 7.94 -6.62 -2.01
C GLN A 76 7.34 -7.95 -1.56
N GLY A 77 6.80 -8.73 -2.50
CA GLY A 77 6.30 -10.08 -2.20
C GLY A 77 5.01 -10.10 -1.37
N PHE A 78 4.17 -9.06 -1.48
CA PHE A 78 2.88 -9.04 -0.79
C PHE A 78 2.03 -10.25 -1.20
N PRO A 79 1.33 -10.93 -0.25
CA PRO A 79 0.53 -12.10 -0.57
C PRO A 79 -0.41 -11.87 -1.75
N LEU A 80 -0.49 -12.85 -2.65
CA LEU A 80 -1.32 -12.83 -3.86
C LEU A 80 -0.91 -11.81 -4.95
N ILE A 81 0.21 -11.09 -4.75
CA ILE A 81 0.79 -10.19 -5.75
C ILE A 81 2.13 -10.74 -6.21
N LYS A 82 2.34 -10.78 -7.54
CA LYS A 82 3.65 -11.08 -8.11
C LYS A 82 4.50 -9.80 -8.12
N GLY A 83 5.66 -9.85 -7.47
CA GLY A 83 6.60 -8.73 -7.42
C GLY A 83 6.18 -7.70 -6.36
N TYR A 84 6.22 -6.42 -6.74
CA TYR A 84 5.87 -5.32 -5.84
C TYR A 84 4.37 -5.05 -5.77
N ALA A 85 3.93 -4.64 -4.59
CA ALA A 85 2.60 -4.14 -4.33
C ALA A 85 2.69 -2.75 -3.69
N TRP A 86 1.83 -1.84 -4.16
CA TRP A 86 1.62 -0.56 -3.50
C TRP A 86 0.39 -0.68 -2.61
N LEU A 87 0.55 -0.39 -1.32
CA LEU A 87 -0.56 -0.29 -0.39
C LEU A 87 -0.91 1.17 -0.20
N VAL A 88 -2.19 1.50 -0.40
CA VAL A 88 -2.73 2.84 -0.16
C VAL A 88 -3.78 2.76 0.92
N THR A 89 -3.62 3.47 2.02
CA THR A 89 -4.56 3.47 3.14
C THR A 89 -5.61 4.58 3.01
N ALA A 90 -6.85 4.25 3.36
CA ALA A 90 -7.95 5.18 3.53
C ALA A 90 -8.48 5.10 4.95
N GLU A 91 -8.69 6.27 5.56
CA GLU A 91 -9.34 6.39 6.85
C GLU A 91 -10.85 6.27 6.67
N LEU A 92 -11.48 5.35 7.39
CA LEU A 92 -12.92 5.21 7.39
C LEU A 92 -13.54 6.20 8.37
N PRO A 93 -14.72 6.77 8.07
CA PRO A 93 -15.41 7.63 9.02
C PRO A 93 -15.71 6.86 10.30
N PRO A 94 -15.69 7.52 11.48
CA PRO A 94 -16.04 6.87 12.73
C PRO A 94 -17.42 6.24 12.60
N ASN A 95 -17.50 4.92 12.78
CA ASN A 95 -18.78 4.26 12.91
C ASN A 95 -19.03 3.94 14.40
N SER A 96 -20.30 3.93 14.79
CA SER A 96 -20.72 3.82 16.19
C SER A 96 -20.60 2.41 16.77
N PHE A 97 -20.14 1.40 16.01
CA PHE A 97 -20.27 0.00 16.40
C PHE A 97 -18.98 -0.84 16.32
N GLU A 98 -18.08 -0.60 15.38
CA GLU A 98 -16.92 -1.47 15.16
C GLU A 98 -15.74 -0.66 14.63
N GLY A 99 -14.58 -0.79 15.29
CA GLY A 99 -13.33 -0.04 15.04
C GLY A 99 -12.66 -0.24 13.68
N LEU A 100 -13.43 -0.31 12.60
CA LEU A 100 -13.01 -0.12 11.22
C LEU A 100 -12.50 1.31 11.07
N THR A 101 -11.23 1.53 11.43
CA THR A 101 -10.56 2.83 11.26
C THR A 101 -9.97 2.99 9.87
N GLU A 102 -9.70 1.88 9.17
CA GLU A 102 -9.00 1.91 7.90
C GLU A 102 -9.42 0.81 6.91
N MET A 103 -9.23 1.13 5.64
CA MET A 103 -9.25 0.22 4.51
C MET A 103 -7.97 0.39 3.71
N THR A 104 -7.42 -0.69 3.19
CA THR A 104 -6.17 -0.64 2.41
C THR A 104 -6.37 -1.13 0.99
N TYR A 105 -6.04 -0.31 0.00
CA TYR A 105 -6.05 -0.69 -1.41
C TYR A 105 -4.72 -1.36 -1.76
N VAL A 106 -4.77 -2.60 -2.22
CA VAL A 106 -3.59 -3.36 -2.66
C VAL A 106 -3.49 -3.27 -4.17
N ILE A 107 -2.49 -2.54 -4.66
CA ILE A 107 -2.26 -2.27 -6.08
C ILE A 107 -1.08 -3.12 -6.56
N SER A 108 -1.29 -3.85 -7.65
CA SER A 108 -0.22 -4.58 -8.30
C SER A 108 0.64 -3.62 -9.13
N ASP A 109 1.92 -3.50 -8.80
CA ASP A 109 2.86 -2.63 -9.51
C ASP A 109 2.94 -3.00 -11.00
N CYS A 110 3.11 -4.28 -11.30
CA CYS A 110 3.23 -4.76 -12.68
C CYS A 110 1.95 -4.64 -13.51
N LYS A 111 0.76 -4.63 -12.88
CA LYS A 111 -0.51 -4.52 -13.61
C LYS A 111 -1.06 -3.10 -13.67
N GLY A 112 -0.64 -2.19 -12.78
CA GLY A 112 -1.19 -0.84 -12.72
C GLY A 112 -2.65 -0.78 -12.26
N THR A 113 -3.11 -1.75 -11.46
CA THR A 113 -4.52 -1.86 -11.04
C THR A 113 -4.64 -2.32 -9.59
N VAL A 114 -5.71 -1.88 -8.91
CA VAL A 114 -6.12 -2.47 -7.63
C VAL A 114 -6.43 -3.95 -7.83
N ASN A 115 -5.76 -4.81 -7.07
CA ASN A 115 -6.00 -6.24 -7.01
C ASN A 115 -7.13 -6.59 -6.03
N HIS A 116 -7.16 -5.94 -4.87
CA HIS A 116 -8.20 -6.05 -3.85
C HIS A 116 -8.07 -4.91 -2.84
N THR A 117 -9.08 -4.77 -1.98
CA THR A 117 -9.01 -3.97 -0.76
C THR A 117 -8.93 -4.89 0.46
N LEU A 118 -8.29 -4.45 1.53
CA LEU A 118 -8.26 -5.13 2.82
C LEU A 118 -9.08 -4.31 3.82
N ASP A 119 -9.88 -4.99 4.64
CA ASP A 119 -10.42 -4.37 5.85
C ASP A 119 -9.36 -4.30 6.96
N HIS A 120 -9.72 -3.70 8.10
CA HIS A 120 -8.86 -3.62 9.29
C HIS A 120 -8.41 -4.97 9.87
N HIS A 121 -8.98 -6.10 9.43
CA HIS A 121 -8.56 -7.45 9.81
C HIS A 121 -7.65 -8.11 8.76
N GLY A 122 -7.37 -7.43 7.65
CA GLY A 122 -6.63 -8.01 6.53
C GLY A 122 -7.47 -8.96 5.68
N THR A 123 -8.80 -8.90 5.77
CA THR A 123 -9.69 -9.71 4.93
C THR A 123 -9.80 -9.08 3.55
N PRO A 124 -9.51 -9.83 2.47
CA PRO A 124 -9.59 -9.29 1.12
C PRO A 124 -11.03 -9.14 0.64
N TYR A 125 -11.31 -8.01 0.02
CA TYR A 125 -12.56 -7.67 -0.65
C TYR A 125 -12.29 -7.21 -2.09
N TYR A 126 -13.14 -7.67 -3.02
CA TYR A 126 -12.93 -7.50 -4.47
C TYR A 126 -14.11 -6.76 -5.11
N ALA A 127 -14.22 -5.46 -4.86
CA ALA A 127 -15.34 -4.65 -5.35
C ALA A 127 -15.55 -4.69 -6.88
N HIS A 128 -14.49 -4.93 -7.64
CA HIS A 128 -14.54 -5.03 -9.11
C HIS A 128 -14.96 -6.40 -9.63
N LEU A 129 -15.04 -7.43 -8.79
CA LEU A 129 -15.54 -8.73 -9.19
C LEU A 129 -17.06 -8.78 -9.01
N PRO A 130 -17.81 -9.32 -9.99
CA PRO A 130 -19.23 -9.54 -9.81
C PRO A 130 -19.44 -10.48 -8.63
N ASN A 131 -20.34 -10.10 -7.73
CA ASN A 131 -20.68 -10.88 -6.55
C ASN A 131 -21.25 -12.23 -7.02
N LYS A 132 -20.44 -13.29 -7.01
CA LYS A 132 -20.91 -14.65 -7.28
C LYS A 132 -21.64 -15.12 -6.03
N ARG A 133 -22.92 -14.73 -5.94
CA ARG A 133 -23.88 -15.40 -5.08
C ARG A 133 -24.07 -16.84 -5.54
#